data_AF-A0A3D5TGD0-F1
#
_entry.id   AF-A0A3D5TGD0-F1
#
_cell.length_a   1.000
_cell.length_b   1.000
_cell.length_c   1.000
_cell.angle_alpha   90.00
_cell.angle_beta   90.00
_cell.angle_gamma   90.00
#
_symmetry.space_group_name_H-M   'P 1'
#
loop_
_entity.id
_entity.type
_entity.pdbx_description
1 polymer ?
#
loop_
_entity_poly.entity_id
_entity_poly.type
_entity_poly.pdbx_seq_one_letter_code
_entity_poly.pdbx_strand_id
1 'polypeptide(L)'
;MVEIDFHLDNCGSQSEFVEKAIRFYDGYVHANKTGAYLPRALQEMLEGTLGVFGDRLGKLLFKLVVEHNMTNHLLGGDIDMTRDEYNKMRGNSVREVAGTRGNISFRDVLLFHQEE
;
A
#
# COMPACT_ATOMS: atom_id res chain seq x y z
N MET A 1 15.13 -26.24 -41.59
CA MET A 1 14.67 -25.65 -40.31
C MET A 1 13.57 -26.54 -39.75
N VAL A 2 12.33 -26.47 -40.27
CA VAL A 2 11.21 -27.36 -39.87
C VAL A 2 11.55 -28.87 -39.89
N GLU A 3 12.32 -29.35 -40.87
CA GLU A 3 12.71 -30.77 -40.98
C GLU A 3 13.65 -31.26 -39.88
N ILE A 4 14.37 -30.35 -39.22
CA ILE A 4 15.27 -30.68 -38.10
C ILE A 4 14.51 -30.45 -36.79
N ASP A 5 13.73 -29.38 -36.73
CA ASP A 5 13.06 -28.93 -35.53
C ASP A 5 11.92 -29.87 -35.09
N PHE A 6 11.25 -30.57 -36.02
CA PHE A 6 10.17 -31.49 -35.64
C PHE A 6 10.68 -32.70 -34.83
N HIS A 7 11.88 -33.19 -35.13
CA HIS A 7 12.51 -34.25 -34.35
C HIS A 7 12.96 -33.75 -32.97
N LEU A 8 13.45 -32.50 -32.90
CA LEU A 8 13.85 -31.86 -31.64
C LEU A 8 12.65 -31.60 -30.71
N ASP A 9 11.48 -31.30 -31.28
CA ASP A 9 10.22 -31.10 -30.57
C ASP A 9 9.43 -32.42 -30.35
N ASN A 10 10.11 -33.57 -30.49
CA ASN A 10 9.55 -34.91 -30.27
C ASN A 10 8.24 -35.17 -31.06
N CYS A 11 8.19 -34.70 -32.30
CA CYS A 11 7.08 -34.97 -33.22
C CYS A 11 7.40 -36.18 -34.09
N GLY A 12 6.42 -37.03 -34.34
CA GLY A 12 6.51 -38.19 -35.23
C GLY A 12 6.47 -37.81 -36.71
N SER A 13 6.07 -36.58 -37.03
CA SER A 13 6.08 -36.05 -38.40
C SER A 13 6.18 -34.52 -38.43
N GLN A 14 6.58 -33.98 -39.58
CA GLN A 14 6.56 -32.53 -39.80
C GLN A 14 5.14 -31.95 -39.69
N SER A 15 4.11 -32.71 -40.08
CA SER A 15 2.72 -32.29 -39.98
C SER A 15 2.27 -32.12 -38.53
N GLU A 16 2.68 -33.03 -37.64
CA GLU A 16 2.41 -32.91 -36.20
C GLU A 16 3.06 -31.66 -35.60
N PHE A 17 4.29 -31.36 -36.01
CA PHE A 17 5.00 -30.15 -35.57
C PHE A 17 4.30 -28.87 -36.04
N VAL A 18 3.86 -28.82 -37.30
CA VAL A 18 3.08 -27.70 -37.83
C VAL A 18 1.75 -27.54 -37.08
N GLU A 19 1.07 -28.65 -36.77
CA GLU A 19 -0.19 -28.60 -36.02
C GLU A 19 0.02 -28.08 -34.58
N LYS A 20 1.08 -28.53 -33.89
CA LYS A 20 1.45 -28.00 -32.57
C LYS A 20 1.76 -26.51 -32.63
N ALA A 21 2.51 -26.06 -33.63
CA ALA A 21 2.83 -24.64 -33.81
C ALA A 21 1.57 -23.79 -34.04
N ILE A 22 0.62 -24.27 -34.84
CA ILE A 22 -0.67 -23.59 -35.08
C ILE A 22 -1.49 -23.52 -33.79
N ARG A 23 -1.62 -24.63 -33.05
CA ARG A 23 -2.34 -24.67 -31.76
C ARG A 23 -1.70 -23.75 -30.72
N PHE A 24 -0.38 -23.69 -30.68
CA PHE A 24 0.35 -22.76 -29.82
C PHE A 24 0.04 -21.31 -30.19
N TYR A 25 0.07 -20.96 -31.48
CA TYR A 25 -0.23 -19.60 -31.92
C TYR A 25 -1.70 -19.23 -31.70
N ASP A 26 -2.63 -20.15 -31.91
CA ASP A 26 -4.05 -19.95 -31.60
C ASP A 26 -4.28 -19.70 -30.10
N GLY A 27 -3.65 -20.53 -29.26
CA GLY A 27 -3.61 -20.35 -27.82
C GLY A 27 -2.96 -19.02 -27.41
N TYR A 28 -1.89 -18.59 -28.08
CA TYR A 28 -1.25 -17.30 -27.87
C TYR A 28 -2.17 -16.13 -28.24
N VAL A 29 -2.85 -16.18 -29.38
CA VAL A 29 -3.82 -15.13 -29.78
C VAL A 29 -4.98 -15.05 -28.79
N HIS A 30 -5.47 -16.19 -28.31
CA HIS A 30 -6.53 -16.26 -27.31
C HIS A 30 -6.06 -15.75 -25.94
N ALA A 31 -4.86 -16.14 -25.51
CA ALA A 31 -4.26 -15.67 -24.27
C ALA A 31 -3.87 -14.18 -24.34
N ASN A 32 -3.45 -13.66 -25.50
CA ASN A 32 -3.13 -12.25 -25.70
C ASN A 32 -4.40 -11.38 -25.60
N LYS A 33 -5.55 -11.90 -26.07
CA LYS A 33 -6.85 -11.28 -25.78
C LYS A 33 -7.12 -11.25 -24.27
N THR A 34 -6.88 -12.36 -23.55
CA THR A 34 -7.04 -12.42 -22.09
C THR A 34 -6.05 -11.52 -21.34
N GLY A 35 -4.80 -11.42 -21.81
CA GLY A 35 -3.74 -10.57 -21.29
C GLY A 35 -4.03 -9.08 -21.45
N ALA A 36 -4.89 -8.69 -22.38
CA ALA A 36 -5.39 -7.32 -22.47
C ALA A 36 -6.37 -6.96 -21.34
N TYR A 37 -7.06 -7.95 -20.76
CA TYR A 37 -8.02 -7.74 -19.67
C TYR A 37 -7.37 -7.81 -18.28
N LEU A 38 -6.29 -8.58 -18.10
CA LEU A 38 -5.66 -8.75 -16.80
C LEU A 38 -5.14 -7.42 -16.19
N PRO A 39 -4.40 -6.55 -16.92
CA PRO A 39 -3.98 -5.24 -16.39
C PRO A 39 -5.17 -4.36 -16.02
N ARG A 40 -6.26 -4.41 -16.81
CA ARG A 40 -7.47 -3.64 -16.53
C ARG A 40 -8.20 -4.14 -15.29
N ALA A 41 -8.38 -5.45 -15.16
CA ALA A 41 -9.00 -6.05 -13.97
C ALA A 41 -8.18 -5.79 -12.70
N LEU A 42 -6.85 -5.83 -12.80
CA LEU A 42 -5.95 -5.46 -11.70
C LEU A 42 -6.10 -3.97 -11.35
N GLN A 43 -6.16 -3.08 -12.34
CA GLN A 43 -6.36 -1.65 -12.12
C GLN A 43 -7.70 -1.39 -11.43
N GLU A 44 -8.80 -1.94 -11.94
CA GLU A 44 -10.15 -1.79 -11.35
C GLU A 44 -10.19 -2.32 -9.90
N MET A 45 -9.53 -3.46 -9.63
CA MET A 45 -9.41 -4.03 -8.29
C MET A 45 -8.60 -3.14 -7.35
N LEU A 46 -7.47 -2.59 -7.82
CA LEU A 46 -6.63 -1.68 -7.05
C LEU A 46 -7.36 -0.38 -6.74
N GLU A 47 -8.02 0.23 -7.73
CA GLU A 47 -8.82 1.44 -7.56
C GLU A 47 -9.98 1.21 -6.57
N GLY A 48 -10.68 0.08 -6.68
CA GLY A 48 -11.74 -0.29 -5.73
C GLY A 48 -11.21 -0.49 -4.31
N THR A 49 -10.11 -1.24 -4.17
CA THR A 49 -9.53 -1.56 -2.85
C THR A 49 -8.95 -0.33 -2.18
N LEU A 50 -8.17 0.47 -2.91
CA LEU A 50 -7.60 1.72 -2.41
C LEU A 50 -8.67 2.79 -2.16
N GLY A 51 -9.73 2.83 -2.97
CA GLY A 51 -10.87 3.72 -2.77
C GLY A 51 -11.59 3.44 -1.45
N VAL A 52 -11.96 2.16 -1.21
CA VAL A 52 -12.60 1.74 0.05
C VAL A 52 -11.67 1.95 1.25
N PHE A 53 -10.39 1.65 1.10
CA PHE A 53 -9.39 1.87 2.14
C PHE A 53 -9.26 3.36 2.49
N GLY A 54 -9.18 4.23 1.48
CA GLY A 54 -9.12 5.68 1.64
C GLY A 54 -10.34 6.25 2.35
N ASP A 55 -11.55 5.83 1.96
CA ASP A 55 -12.80 6.25 2.62
C ASP A 55 -12.85 5.82 4.09
N ARG A 56 -12.47 4.56 4.38
CA ARG A 56 -12.43 4.06 5.76
C ARG A 56 -11.39 4.79 6.60
N LEU A 57 -10.18 5.01 6.08
CA LEU A 57 -9.15 5.79 6.76
C LEU A 57 -9.61 7.21 7.01
N GLY A 58 -10.21 7.88 6.02
CA GLY A 58 -10.72 9.24 6.16
C GLY A 58 -11.76 9.35 7.28
N LYS A 59 -12.71 8.41 7.36
CA LYS A 59 -13.71 8.35 8.43
C LYS A 59 -13.10 8.12 9.81
N LEU A 60 -12.09 7.24 9.91
CA LEU A 60 -11.41 6.98 11.17
C LEU A 60 -10.59 8.19 11.64
N LEU A 61 -9.84 8.82 10.73
CA LEU A 61 -9.09 10.04 11.02
C LEU A 61 -10.00 11.19 11.43
N PHE A 62 -11.15 11.36 10.77
CA PHE A 62 -12.12 12.38 11.14
C PHE A 62 -12.64 12.17 12.58
N LYS A 63 -13.04 10.94 12.93
CA LYS A 63 -13.47 10.61 14.31
C LYS A 63 -12.34 10.86 15.31
N LEU A 64 -11.12 10.45 15.00
CA LEU A 64 -9.96 10.67 15.87
C LEU A 64 -9.69 12.17 16.09
N VAL A 65 -9.77 12.99 15.05
CA VAL A 65 -9.57 14.44 15.15
C VAL A 65 -10.65 15.09 16.02
N VAL A 66 -11.92 14.65 15.90
CA VAL A 66 -13.00 15.14 16.76
C VAL A 66 -12.72 14.84 18.23
N GLU A 67 -12.41 13.59 18.57
CA GLU A 67 -12.09 13.18 19.95
C GLU A 67 -10.82 13.89 20.48
N HIS A 68 -9.80 14.05 19.63
CA HIS A 68 -8.57 14.75 20.00
C HIS A 68 -8.82 16.25 20.24
N ASN A 69 -9.67 16.90 19.44
CA ASN A 69 -10.04 18.29 19.64
C ASN A 69 -10.84 18.49 20.92
N MET A 70 -11.80 17.60 21.21
CA MET A 70 -12.53 17.62 22.48
C MET A 70 -11.58 17.45 23.68
N THR A 71 -10.65 16.50 23.60
CA THR A 71 -9.62 16.29 24.62
C THR A 71 -8.76 17.55 24.82
N ASN A 72 -8.32 18.19 23.74
CA ASN A 72 -7.52 19.43 23.82
C ASN A 72 -8.30 20.57 24.48
N HIS A 73 -9.62 20.68 24.23
CA HIS A 73 -10.45 21.67 24.91
C HIS A 73 -10.62 21.39 26.41
N LEU A 74 -10.77 20.11 26.80
CA LEU A 74 -10.82 19.72 28.21
C LEU A 74 -9.49 20.05 28.92
N LEU A 75 -8.35 19.68 28.31
CA LEU A 75 -7.03 19.96 28.87
C LEU A 75 -6.73 21.46 28.90
N GLY A 76 -7.08 22.23 27.86
CA GLY A 76 -6.87 23.67 27.85
C GLY A 76 -7.73 24.43 28.86
N GLY A 77 -8.82 23.82 29.35
CA GLY A 77 -9.63 24.37 30.44
C GLY A 77 -9.10 24.04 31.84
N ASP A 78 -8.35 22.95 31.98
CA ASP A 78 -7.87 22.42 33.27
C ASP A 78 -6.37 22.72 33.52
N ILE A 79 -5.57 22.77 32.46
CA ILE A 79 -4.13 23.02 32.53
C ILE A 79 -3.86 24.52 32.31
N ASP A 80 -3.19 25.13 33.27
CA ASP A 80 -2.60 26.47 33.13
C ASP A 80 -1.31 26.39 32.28
N MET A 81 -1.49 26.21 30.97
CA MET A 81 -0.39 26.13 30.00
C MET A 81 -0.34 27.40 29.17
N THR A 82 0.82 28.06 29.18
CA THR A 82 1.05 29.21 28.31
C THR A 82 1.22 28.77 26.85
N ARG A 83 1.01 29.72 25.93
CA ARG A 83 1.20 29.48 24.49
C ARG A 83 2.63 29.07 24.16
N ASP A 84 3.62 29.60 24.88
CA ASP A 84 5.04 29.33 24.63
C ASP A 84 5.42 27.92 25.09
N GLU A 85 4.89 27.47 26.24
CA GLU A 85 5.05 26.09 26.71
C GLU A 85 4.42 25.08 25.74
N TYR A 86 3.21 25.38 25.25
CA TYR A 86 2.56 24.55 24.23
C TYR A 86 3.42 24.44 22.95
N ASN A 87 3.94 25.57 22.46
CA ASN A 87 4.78 25.58 21.26
C ASN A 87 6.09 24.80 21.46
N LYS A 88 6.71 24.91 22.64
CA LYS A 88 7.91 24.14 23.00
C LYS A 88 7.60 22.65 23.03
N MET A 89 6.53 22.24 23.71
CA MET A 89 6.09 20.85 23.79
C MET A 89 5.78 20.29 22.39
N ARG A 90 5.01 21.02 21.58
CA ARG A 90 4.71 20.63 20.19
C ARG A 90 5.99 20.44 19.37
N GLY A 91 6.96 21.33 19.51
CA GLY A 91 8.26 21.22 18.85
C GLY A 91 9.03 19.96 19.27
N ASN A 92 9.05 19.65 20.57
CA ASN A 92 9.64 18.42 21.11
C ASN A 92 8.95 17.17 20.56
N SER A 93 7.62 17.11 20.64
CA SER A 93 6.86 15.98 20.13
C SER A 93 7.06 15.75 18.63
N VAL A 94 7.10 16.80 17.81
CA VAL A 94 7.39 16.66 16.37
C VAL A 94 8.78 16.06 16.12
N ARG A 95 9.80 16.53 16.86
CA ARG A 95 11.16 15.96 16.75
C ARG A 95 11.20 14.51 17.17
N GLU A 96 10.50 14.16 18.24
CA GLU A 96 10.42 12.79 18.74
C GLU A 96 9.74 11.86 17.72
N VAL A 97 8.57 12.26 17.19
CA VAL A 97 7.85 11.51 16.15
C VAL A 97 8.75 11.31 14.93
N ALA A 98 9.43 12.38 14.49
CA ALA A 98 10.30 12.32 13.32
C ALA A 98 11.53 11.42 13.57
N GLY A 99 12.15 11.53 14.75
CA GLY A 99 13.31 10.74 15.15
C GLY A 99 13.00 9.25 15.26
N THR A 100 11.81 8.92 15.75
CA THR A 100 11.32 7.53 15.90
C THR A 100 10.65 6.97 14.64
N ARG A 101 10.52 7.77 13.58
CA ARG A 101 9.77 7.43 12.35
C ARG A 101 8.32 7.01 12.64
N GLY A 102 7.71 7.63 13.65
CA GLY A 102 6.34 7.35 14.08
C GLY A 102 6.19 6.16 15.04
N ASN A 103 7.28 5.45 15.39
CA ASN A 103 7.26 4.40 16.40
C ASN A 103 7.52 4.98 17.79
N ILE A 104 6.52 5.63 18.36
CA ILE A 104 6.61 6.19 19.71
C ILE A 104 6.04 5.18 20.70
N SER A 105 6.81 4.85 21.74
CA SER A 105 6.30 4.10 22.88
C SER A 105 6.19 4.99 24.11
N PHE A 106 5.18 4.76 24.94
CA PHE A 106 4.99 5.52 26.18
C PHE A 106 6.19 5.38 27.15
N ARG A 107 6.92 4.27 27.06
CA ARG A 107 8.17 4.05 27.80
C ARG A 107 9.26 5.03 27.37
N ASP A 108 9.37 5.33 26.08
CA ASP A 108 10.40 6.23 25.56
C ASP A 108 10.10 7.69 25.96
N VAL A 109 8.82 8.07 26.01
CA VAL A 109 8.36 9.38 26.50
C VAL A 109 8.75 9.60 27.97
N LEU A 110 8.59 8.57 28.83
CA LEU A 110 8.93 8.69 30.26
C LEU A 110 10.43 8.86 30.51
N LEU A 111 11.28 8.24 29.68
CA LEU A 111 12.74 8.37 29.81
C LEU A 111 13.21 9.78 29.43
N PHE A 112 12.57 10.41 28.45
CA PHE A 112 12.89 11.78 28.04
C PHE A 112 12.61 12.82 29.14
N HIS A 113 11.59 12.58 29.97
CA HIS A 113 11.26 13.46 31.10
C HIS A 113 12.16 13.26 32.34
N GLN A 114 13.03 12.25 32.37
CA GLN A 114 13.96 12.01 33.47
C GLN A 114 15.36 12.60 33.23
N GLU A 115 15.66 13.05 32.01
CA GLU A 115 16.96 13.61 31.61
C GLU A 115 16.99 15.15 31.51
N GLU A 116 15.90 15.86 31.84
CA GLU A 116 15.86 17.33 32.08
C GLU A 116 15.90 17.66 33.58
#